data_AF-W6KXY5-F1
#
_entry.id   AF-W6KXY5-F1
#
_cell.length_a   1.000
_cell.length_b   1.000
_cell.length_c   1.000
_cell.angle_alpha   90.00
_cell.angle_beta   90.00
_cell.angle_gamma   90.00
#
_symmetry.space_group_name_H-M   'P 1'
#
loop_
_entity.id
_entity.type
_entity.pdbx_description
1 polymer ?
#
loop_
_entity_poly.entity_id
_entity_poly.type
_entity_poly.pdbx_seq_one_letter_code
_entity_poly.pdbx_strand_id
1 'polypeptide(L)'
;MGCSIQRISMLSKKESSRHNESSNKLSNDKSASGNIPLSAKLDNISKCSATLTRKRKTMKWIEQIPNKVDRELNTYELHNCSMNTLEKYQKDEIQLSEIRGIH
;
A
#
# COMPACT_ATOMS: atom_id res chain seq x y z
N MET A 1 -28.57 0.63 28.80
CA MET A 1 -27.27 -0.06 28.73
C MET A 1 -26.40 0.69 27.76
N GLY A 2 -25.43 1.48 28.25
CA GLY A 2 -24.49 2.22 27.41
C GLY A 2 -23.07 1.74 27.71
N CYS A 3 -22.34 1.32 26.68
CA CYS A 3 -20.95 0.87 26.82
C CYS A 3 -20.01 2.07 26.61
N SER A 4 -19.15 2.34 27.59
CA SER A 4 -18.25 3.48 27.64
C SER A 4 -16.95 3.21 26.86
N ILE A 5 -16.50 4.22 26.11
CA ILE A 5 -15.21 4.21 25.41
C ILE A 5 -14.08 4.41 26.45
N GLN A 6 -13.20 3.42 26.57
CA GLN A 6 -11.96 3.54 27.34
C GLN A 6 -10.96 4.42 26.58
N ARG A 7 -10.59 5.55 27.21
CA ARG A 7 -9.48 6.43 26.80
C ARG A 7 -8.16 5.76 27.16
N ILE A 8 -7.25 5.61 26.19
CA ILE A 8 -5.85 5.32 26.48
C ILE A 8 -5.13 6.64 26.74
N SER A 9 -4.64 6.78 27.96
CA SER A 9 -3.90 7.90 28.53
C SER A 9 -2.46 7.99 28.01
N MET A 10 -2.05 9.20 27.59
CA MET A 10 -0.65 9.58 27.41
C MET A 10 0.13 9.50 28.73
N LEU A 11 1.32 8.91 28.73
CA LEU A 11 2.33 9.12 29.76
C LEU A 11 3.70 9.31 29.13
N SER A 12 4.21 10.53 29.35
CA SER A 12 5.52 11.06 28.99
C SER A 12 6.63 10.45 29.84
N LYS A 13 7.82 10.26 29.25
CA LYS A 13 9.09 10.33 29.98
C LYS A 13 10.08 11.20 29.20
N LYS A 14 10.44 12.33 29.79
CA LYS A 14 11.66 13.10 29.50
C LYS A 14 12.86 12.24 29.89
N GLU A 15 13.85 12.14 29.01
CA GLU A 15 15.21 11.81 29.40
C GLU A 15 16.16 12.74 28.64
N SER A 16 16.94 13.50 29.40
CA SER A 16 17.99 14.38 28.92
C SER A 16 19.31 13.62 28.92
N SER A 17 20.02 13.62 27.79
CA SER A 17 21.44 13.29 27.75
C SER A 17 22.11 14.12 26.65
N ARG A 18 22.99 15.03 27.07
CA ARG A 18 23.97 15.69 26.20
C ARG A 18 25.13 14.73 26.04
N HIS A 19 25.49 14.31 24.83
CA HIS A 19 26.87 14.00 24.45
C HIS A 19 27.06 14.03 22.93
N ASN A 20 27.97 14.91 22.53
CA ASN A 20 28.96 14.84 21.45
C ASN A 20 28.54 14.75 19.97
N GLU A 21 29.13 15.70 19.24
CA GLU A 21 29.36 15.72 17.80
C GLU A 21 29.71 14.33 17.24
N SER A 22 28.94 13.91 16.25
CA SER A 22 29.50 13.22 15.10
C SER A 22 28.80 13.77 13.89
N SER A 23 29.55 14.46 13.06
CA SER A 23 29.12 14.93 11.76
C SER A 23 28.47 13.76 11.02
N ASN A 24 27.17 13.83 10.78
CA ASN A 24 26.53 13.02 9.75
C ASN A 24 27.10 13.49 8.40
N LYS A 25 28.28 12.99 8.06
CA LYS A 25 28.67 12.77 6.67
C LYS A 25 27.60 11.83 6.14
N LEU A 26 26.59 12.39 5.48
CA LEU A 26 25.85 11.71 4.44
C LEU A 26 26.89 11.17 3.48
N SER A 27 27.31 9.92 3.66
CA SER A 27 27.93 9.17 2.59
C SER A 27 26.87 9.13 1.51
N ASN A 28 27.06 9.99 0.52
CA ASN A 28 26.39 9.93 -0.75
C ASN A 28 26.96 8.69 -1.44
N ASP A 29 26.61 7.51 -0.93
CA ASP A 29 26.77 6.27 -1.65
C ASP A 29 25.84 6.42 -2.84
N LYS A 30 26.42 6.93 -3.94
CA LYS A 30 25.98 6.64 -5.29
C LYS A 30 25.95 5.12 -5.36
N SER A 31 24.83 4.53 -4.94
CA SER A 31 24.48 3.17 -5.26
C SER A 31 24.67 3.06 -6.76
N ALA A 32 25.59 2.19 -7.14
CA ALA A 32 25.97 1.96 -8.52
C ALA A 32 24.67 1.69 -9.29
N SER A 33 24.31 2.65 -10.16
CA SER A 33 23.25 2.49 -11.15
C SER A 33 23.68 1.33 -12.04
N GLY A 34 23.29 0.11 -11.65
CA GLY A 34 23.28 -1.03 -12.53
C GLY A 34 22.46 -0.58 -13.73
N ASN A 35 23.10 -0.47 -14.89
CA ASN A 35 22.43 -0.03 -16.11
C ASN A 35 21.40 -1.10 -16.49
N ILE A 36 20.20 -1.02 -15.90
CA ILE A 36 19.06 -1.83 -16.29
C ILE A 36 18.84 -1.56 -17.78
N PRO A 37 18.88 -2.59 -18.64
CA PRO A 37 18.67 -2.43 -20.07
C PRO A 37 17.39 -1.65 -20.35
N LEU A 38 17.42 -0.76 -21.34
CA LEU A 38 16.26 0.06 -21.71
C LEU A 38 15.02 -0.82 -21.99
N SER A 39 15.22 -1.99 -22.59
CA SER A 39 14.18 -3.00 -22.81
C SER A 39 13.51 -3.43 -21.50
N ALA A 40 14.29 -3.76 -20.47
CA ALA A 40 13.77 -4.13 -19.16
C ALA A 40 13.01 -2.95 -18.50
N LYS A 41 13.46 -1.70 -18.69
CA LYS A 41 12.72 -0.52 -18.22
C LYS A 41 11.36 -0.37 -18.91
N LEU A 42 11.30 -0.56 -20.24
CA LEU A 42 10.06 -0.50 -21.01
C LEU A 42 9.10 -1.63 -20.62
N ASP A 43 9.60 -2.85 -20.41
CA ASP A 43 8.81 -3.98 -19.91
C ASP A 43 8.21 -3.68 -18.54
N ASN A 44 8.99 -3.07 -17.64
CA ASN A 44 8.52 -2.66 -16.32
C ASN A 44 7.45 -1.56 -16.40
N ILE A 45 7.61 -0.58 -17.29
CA ILE A 45 6.58 0.45 -17.54
C ILE A 45 5.29 -0.20 -18.04
N SER A 46 5.39 -1.14 -18.98
CA SER A 46 4.24 -1.88 -19.52
C SER A 46 3.53 -2.68 -18.42
N LYS A 47 4.27 -3.46 -17.63
CA LYS A 47 3.75 -4.21 -16.48
C LYS A 47 3.11 -3.29 -15.45
N CYS A 48 3.74 -2.16 -15.11
CA CYS A 48 3.22 -1.17 -14.18
C CYS A 48 1.87 -0.59 -14.66
N SER A 49 1.79 -0.22 -15.94
CA SER A 49 0.56 0.30 -16.56
C SER A 49 -0.59 -0.72 -16.53
N ALA A 50 -0.28 -1.98 -16.85
CA ALA A 50 -1.25 -3.07 -16.79
C ALA A 50 -1.78 -3.30 -15.36
N THR A 51 -0.88 -3.31 -14.37
CA THR A 51 -1.25 -3.50 -12.96
C THR A 51 -2.06 -2.31 -12.42
N LEU A 52 -1.69 -1.07 -12.76
CA LEU A 52 -2.48 0.13 -12.43
C LEU A 52 -3.90 0.06 -13.01
N THR A 53 -4.04 -0.46 -14.24
CA THR A 53 -5.33 -0.64 -14.88
C THR A 53 -6.21 -1.64 -14.14
N ARG A 54 -5.65 -2.78 -13.70
CA ARG A 54 -6.38 -3.76 -12.88
C ARG A 54 -6.78 -3.17 -11.53
N LYS A 55 -5.85 -2.51 -10.83
CA LYS A 55 -6.11 -1.80 -9.58
C LYS A 55 -7.28 -0.81 -9.72
N ARG A 56 -7.32 -0.03 -10.80
CA ARG A 56 -8.41 0.93 -11.06
C ARG A 56 -9.76 0.23 -11.25
N LYS A 57 -9.81 -0.91 -11.95
CA LYS A 57 -11.06 -1.69 -12.10
C LYS A 57 -11.54 -2.22 -10.74
N THR A 58 -10.62 -2.70 -9.92
CA THR A 58 -10.92 -3.15 -8.55
C THR A 58 -11.49 -2.01 -7.70
N MET A 59 -10.88 -0.82 -7.74
CA MET A 59 -11.41 0.36 -7.02
C MET A 59 -12.83 0.73 -7.47
N LYS A 60 -13.09 0.74 -8.78
CA LYS A 60 -14.43 0.97 -9.31
C LYS A 60 -15.45 -0.06 -8.81
N TRP A 61 -15.05 -1.32 -8.66
CA TRP A 61 -15.94 -2.34 -8.10
C TRP A 61 -16.23 -2.07 -6.62
N ILE A 62 -15.23 -1.65 -5.84
CA ILE A 62 -15.38 -1.30 -4.42
C ILE A 62 -16.34 -0.12 -4.26
N GLU A 63 -16.21 0.91 -5.11
CA GLU A 63 -17.13 2.06 -5.15
C GLU A 63 -18.59 1.65 -5.44
N GLN A 64 -18.82 0.49 -6.07
CA GLN A 64 -20.16 -0.03 -6.35
C GLN A 64 -20.74 -0.90 -5.22
N ILE A 65 -19.97 -1.24 -4.18
CA ILE A 65 -20.45 -2.08 -3.08
C ILE A 65 -21.72 -1.52 -2.42
N PRO A 66 -21.82 -0.23 -2.06
CA PRO A 66 -23.04 0.31 -1.46
C PRO A 66 -24.27 0.06 -2.33
N ASN A 67 -24.16 0.32 -3.64
CA ASN A 67 -25.23 0.09 -4.62
C ASN A 67 -25.60 -1.40 -4.78
N LYS A 68 -24.70 -2.33 -4.43
CA LYS A 68 -24.96 -3.77 -4.48
C LYS A 68 -25.66 -4.28 -3.22
N VAL A 69 -25.36 -3.69 -2.06
CA VAL A 69 -26.09 -3.94 -0.81
C VAL A 69 -27.56 -3.55 -0.98
N ASP A 70 -27.81 -2.41 -1.64
CA ASP A 70 -29.17 -1.89 -1.84
C ASP A 70 -30.00 -2.66 -2.88
N ARG A 71 -29.36 -3.51 -3.70
CA ARG A 71 -29.98 -4.25 -4.82
C ARG A 71 -30.07 -5.76 -4.60
N GLU A 72 -30.34 -6.17 -3.36
CA GLU A 72 -30.66 -7.57 -2.99
C GLU A 72 -29.52 -8.59 -3.14
N LEU A 73 -28.26 -8.14 -3.35
CA LEU A 73 -27.14 -9.08 -3.31
C LEU A 73 -27.04 -9.65 -1.89
N ASN A 74 -27.19 -10.97 -1.74
CA ASN A 74 -27.11 -11.63 -0.45
C ASN A 74 -25.79 -11.25 0.23
N THR A 75 -25.86 -10.87 1.51
CA THR A 75 -24.71 -10.41 2.29
C THR A 75 -23.55 -11.41 2.30
N TYR A 76 -23.85 -12.71 2.23
CA TYR A 76 -22.83 -13.76 2.13
C TYR A 76 -22.07 -13.73 0.79
N GLU A 77 -22.78 -13.63 -0.33
CA GLU A 77 -22.18 -13.56 -1.67
C GLU A 77 -21.38 -12.26 -1.83
N LEU A 78 -21.93 -11.15 -1.33
CA LEU A 78 -21.26 -9.87 -1.34
C LEU A 78 -19.96 -9.92 -0.50
N HIS A 79 -19.98 -10.57 0.66
CA HIS A 79 -18.81 -10.77 1.50
C HIS A 79 -17.72 -11.56 0.76
N ASN A 80 -18.07 -12.71 0.17
CA ASN A 80 -17.11 -13.52 -0.59
C ASN A 80 -16.53 -12.76 -1.79
N CYS A 81 -17.36 -12.04 -2.54
CA CYS A 81 -16.89 -11.20 -3.63
C CYS A 81 -15.97 -10.08 -3.14
N SER A 82 -16.27 -9.48 -1.99
CA SER A 82 -15.47 -8.41 -1.39
C SER A 82 -14.11 -8.93 -0.93
N MET A 83 -14.07 -10.09 -0.25
CA MET A 83 -12.83 -10.71 0.20
C MET A 83 -11.90 -11.06 -0.97
N ASN A 84 -12.43 -11.72 -2.01
CA ASN A 84 -11.66 -12.02 -3.22
C ASN A 84 -11.16 -10.75 -3.93
N THR A 85 -11.97 -9.70 -3.95
CA THR A 85 -11.60 -8.42 -4.56
C THR A 85 -10.50 -7.71 -3.77
N LEU A 86 -10.55 -7.77 -2.43
CA LEU A 86 -9.53 -7.22 -1.56
C LEU A 86 -8.19 -7.96 -1.73
N GLU A 87 -8.21 -9.30 -1.81
CA GLU A 87 -7.01 -10.09 -2.08
C GLU A 87 -6.36 -9.72 -3.43
N LYS A 88 -7.17 -9.52 -4.48
CA LYS A 88 -6.67 -9.07 -5.79
C LYS A 88 -6.05 -7.68 -5.72
N TYR A 89 -6.68 -6.76 -4.97
CA TYR A 89 -6.13 -5.43 -4.75
C TYR A 89 -4.77 -5.48 -4.06
N GLN A 90 -4.65 -6.27 -2.99
CA GLN A 90 -3.39 -6.44 -2.25
C GLN A 90 -2.29 -7.03 -3.14
N LYS A 91 -2.62 -8.02 -3.98
CA LYS A 91 -1.66 -8.58 -4.96
C LYS A 91 -1.18 -7.54 -5.97
N ASP A 92 -2.09 -6.75 -6.53
CA ASP A 92 -1.72 -5.67 -7.45
C ASP A 92 -0.84 -4.59 -6.74
N GLU A 93 -1.08 -4.28 -5.46
CA GLU A 93 -0.24 -3.34 -4.69
C GLU A 93 1.18 -3.87 -4.44
N ILE A 94 1.31 -5.16 -4.10
CA ILE A 94 2.61 -5.81 -3.93
C ILE A 94 3.37 -5.77 -5.25
N GLN A 95 2.71 -6.16 -6.35
CA GLN A 95 3.34 -6.17 -7.68
C GLN A 95 3.76 -4.76 -8.13
N LEU A 96 2.97 -3.72 -7.84
CA LEU A 96 3.36 -2.34 -8.12
C LEU A 96 4.59 -1.91 -7.31
N SER A 97 4.65 -2.34 -6.05
CA SER A 97 5.78 -2.06 -5.16
C SER A 97 7.05 -2.77 -5.64
N GLU A 98 6.94 -4.01 -6.09
CA GLU A 98 8.06 -4.78 -6.67
C GLU A 98 8.59 -4.14 -7.97
N ILE A 99 7.69 -3.70 -8.87
CA ILE A 99 8.10 -3.04 -10.12
C ILE A 99 8.79 -1.70 -9.85
N ARG A 100 8.34 -0.96 -8.82
CA ARG A 100 8.92 0.33 -8.41
C ARG A 100 10.19 0.19 -7.57
N GLY A 101 10.37 -0.95 -6.90
CA GLY A 101 11.53 -1.28 -6.07
C GLY A 101 12.76 -1.72 -6.86
N ILE A 102 12.74 -1.62 -8.19
CA ILE A 102 13.92 -1.79 -9.03
C ILE A 102 14.75 -0.49 -8.93
N HIS A 103 15.58 -0.43 -7.88
CA HIS A 103 16.65 0.55 -7.67
C HIS A 103 17.89 0.19 -8.49
#